data_AF-A0A5B7H658-F1
#
_entry.id   AF-A0A5B7H658-F1
#
_cell.length_a   1.000
_cell.length_b   1.000
_cell.length_c   1.000
_cell.angle_alpha   90.00
_cell.angle_beta   90.00
_cell.angle_gamma   90.00
#
_symmetry.space_group_name_H-M   'P 1'
#
loop_
_entity.id
_entity.type
_entity.pdbx_description
1 polymer ?
#
loop_
_entity_poly.entity_id
_entity_poly.type
_entity_poly.pdbx_seq_one_letter_code
_entity_poly.pdbx_strand_id
1 'polypeptide(L)'
;MNQNNRKATPPEVPPRAVSAEINGFSLVQGRTVECARLVAQWHLLHGAPIIASCALLAVDDIKVGALSVLLQGHELELVVAVGRLLGSEVPQGDNTDAEEINCVVETAVRYLTYRAIRLSLWDLAIELAQTLPEGVNQTILKVEVILSHTGTQQERDTLYESAKFPPPAECFDKAVGSVQDQVLYLLLSTQPQKGISRSIEFLEEQISGGNLDRSSVWYVLRLVQAVPLVHNTGKWAVPGEERGALLALSAYLGAVKAAMLKYTTIVPYLLSHAR
;
A
#
# COMPACT_ATOMS: atom_id res chain seq x y z
N MET A 1 -16.93 12.61 -31.53
CA MET A 1 -16.98 11.15 -31.77
C MET A 1 -15.92 10.80 -32.80
N ASN A 2 -14.81 10.22 -32.38
CA ASN A 2 -13.87 9.55 -33.29
C ASN A 2 -13.35 8.30 -32.57
N GLN A 3 -14.11 7.22 -32.70
CA GLN A 3 -13.72 5.87 -32.31
C GLN A 3 -12.69 5.35 -33.31
N ASN A 4 -11.45 5.87 -33.26
CA ASN A 4 -10.33 5.20 -33.93
C ASN A 4 -9.89 4.05 -33.04
N ASN A 5 -10.50 2.91 -33.32
CA ASN A 5 -10.16 1.56 -32.90
C ASN A 5 -8.63 1.36 -33.04
N ARG A 6 -7.87 1.54 -31.97
CA ARG A 6 -6.47 1.10 -31.88
C ARG A 6 -6.46 -0.42 -31.74
N LYS A 7 -6.78 -1.13 -32.82
CA LYS A 7 -6.40 -2.54 -32.97
C LYS A 7 -4.90 -2.57 -33.28
N ALA A 8 -4.09 -2.38 -32.24
CA ALA A 8 -2.71 -2.83 -32.32
C ALA A 8 -2.73 -4.35 -32.59
N THR A 9 -1.83 -4.82 -33.45
CA THR A 9 -1.71 -6.26 -33.69
C THR A 9 -1.21 -6.94 -32.41
N PRO A 10 -1.79 -8.09 -32.02
CA PRO A 10 -1.28 -8.87 -30.90
C PRO A 10 0.17 -9.29 -31.14
N PRO A 11 0.95 -9.56 -30.08
CA PRO A 11 2.35 -9.96 -30.22
C PRO A 11 2.47 -11.26 -31.02
N GLU A 12 3.48 -11.33 -31.89
CA GLU A 12 3.80 -12.56 -32.61
C GLU A 12 4.23 -13.64 -31.61
N VAL A 13 3.62 -14.82 -31.74
CA VAL A 13 3.97 -15.99 -30.93
C VAL A 13 5.39 -16.42 -31.31
N PRO A 14 6.30 -16.67 -30.34
CA PRO A 14 7.66 -17.08 -30.66
C PRO A 14 7.69 -18.33 -31.56
N PRO A 15 8.55 -18.37 -32.59
CA PRO A 15 8.54 -19.44 -33.58
C PRO A 15 8.86 -20.81 -32.97
N ARG A 16 8.21 -21.86 -33.50
CA ARG A 16 8.39 -23.25 -33.07
C ARG A 16 9.81 -23.71 -33.38
N ALA A 17 10.70 -23.76 -32.39
CA ALA A 17 12.00 -24.42 -32.55
C ALA A 17 11.77 -25.91 -32.86
N VAL A 18 12.32 -26.37 -33.99
CA VAL A 18 12.24 -27.75 -34.47
C VAL A 18 13.44 -28.50 -33.92
N SER A 19 13.28 -29.24 -32.83
CA SER A 19 14.27 -30.26 -32.45
C SER A 19 13.78 -31.23 -31.37
N ALA A 20 13.92 -32.51 -31.72
CA ALA A 20 14.05 -33.74 -30.93
C ALA A 20 13.25 -33.88 -29.62
N GLU A 21 12.31 -34.82 -29.66
CA GLU A 21 11.53 -35.36 -28.55
C GLU A 21 12.40 -35.86 -27.40
N ILE A 22 12.59 -35.02 -26.37
CA ILE A 22 12.87 -35.47 -25.00
C ILE A 22 12.11 -34.52 -24.05
N ASN A 23 11.04 -35.03 -23.42
CA ASN A 23 10.14 -34.35 -22.47
C ASN A 23 9.22 -33.25 -23.03
N GLY A 24 8.33 -33.60 -23.97
CA GLY A 24 7.41 -32.66 -24.64
C GLY A 24 6.41 -31.91 -23.75
N PHE A 25 6.01 -32.46 -22.59
CA PHE A 25 4.99 -31.83 -21.73
C PHE A 25 5.51 -30.59 -20.98
N SER A 26 6.70 -30.67 -20.36
CA SER A 26 7.27 -29.54 -19.61
C SER A 26 7.68 -28.39 -20.52
N LEU A 27 8.13 -28.69 -21.74
CA LEU A 27 8.47 -27.68 -22.75
C LEU A 27 7.23 -26.93 -23.27
N VAL A 28 6.12 -27.65 -23.50
CA VAL A 28 4.85 -27.04 -23.91
C VAL A 28 4.29 -26.17 -22.80
N GLN A 29 4.31 -26.65 -21.55
CA GLN A 29 3.84 -25.88 -20.40
C GLN A 29 4.67 -24.61 -20.16
N GLY A 30 5.99 -24.66 -20.33
CA GLY A 30 6.85 -23.46 -20.25
C GLY A 30 6.49 -22.42 -21.33
N ARG A 31 6.22 -22.87 -22.56
CA ARG A 31 5.82 -21.99 -23.67
C ARG A 31 4.43 -21.39 -23.49
N THR A 32 3.47 -22.14 -22.94
CA THR A 32 2.13 -21.61 -22.67
C THR A 32 2.18 -20.50 -21.62
N VAL A 33 2.99 -20.65 -20.57
CA VAL A 33 3.21 -19.61 -19.56
C VAL A 33 3.84 -18.35 -20.18
N GLU A 34 4.85 -18.52 -21.03
CA GLU A 34 5.50 -17.39 -21.72
C GLU A 34 4.52 -16.63 -22.64
N CYS A 35 3.74 -17.36 -23.45
CA CYS A 35 2.73 -16.77 -24.32
C CYS A 35 1.64 -16.04 -23.51
N ALA A 36 1.17 -16.64 -22.42
CA ALA A 36 0.20 -16.03 -21.53
C ALA A 36 0.71 -14.71 -20.93
N ARG A 37 1.99 -14.66 -20.51
CA ARG A 37 2.63 -13.43 -20.01
C ARG A 37 2.74 -12.35 -21.07
N LEU A 38 3.12 -12.69 -22.31
CA LEU A 38 3.17 -11.73 -23.42
C LEU A 38 1.78 -11.16 -23.75
N VAL A 39 0.77 -12.02 -23.82
CA VAL A 39 -0.62 -11.62 -24.07
C VAL A 39 -1.13 -10.75 -22.92
N ALA A 40 -0.85 -11.12 -21.68
CA ALA A 40 -1.24 -10.34 -20.51
C ALA A 40 -0.57 -8.97 -20.48
N GLN A 41 0.74 -8.89 -20.73
CA GLN A 41 1.45 -7.62 -20.82
C GLN A 41 0.87 -6.74 -21.92
N TRP A 42 0.57 -7.30 -23.10
CA TRP A 42 -0.07 -6.57 -24.18
C TRP A 42 -1.43 -6.01 -23.73
N HIS A 43 -2.30 -6.83 -23.14
CA HIS A 43 -3.61 -6.36 -22.66
C HIS A 43 -3.50 -5.30 -21.57
N LEU A 44 -2.57 -5.44 -20.62
CA LEU A 44 -2.34 -4.45 -19.58
C LEU A 44 -1.91 -3.10 -20.17
N LEU A 45 -0.97 -3.08 -21.13
CA LEU A 45 -0.53 -1.86 -21.82
C LEU A 45 -1.65 -1.18 -22.62
N HIS A 46 -2.71 -1.92 -22.97
CA HIS A 46 -3.88 -1.41 -23.66
C HIS A 46 -5.06 -1.10 -22.71
N GLY A 47 -4.84 -1.11 -21.40
CA GLY A 47 -5.86 -0.77 -20.40
C GLY A 47 -6.91 -1.85 -20.21
N ALA A 48 -6.58 -3.11 -20.48
CA ALA A 48 -7.44 -4.27 -20.26
C ALA A 48 -6.88 -5.21 -19.17
N PRO A 49 -6.73 -4.75 -17.92
CA PRO A 49 -6.10 -5.52 -16.84
C PRO A 49 -6.87 -6.80 -16.47
N ILE A 50 -8.20 -6.80 -16.60
CA ILE A 50 -9.02 -8.00 -16.34
C ILE A 50 -8.70 -9.11 -17.34
N ILE A 51 -8.63 -8.80 -18.63
CA ILE A 51 -8.29 -9.78 -19.67
C ILE A 51 -6.86 -10.29 -19.47
N ALA A 52 -5.94 -9.38 -19.13
CA ALA A 52 -4.57 -9.73 -18.82
C ALA A 52 -4.47 -10.67 -17.61
N SER A 53 -5.27 -10.42 -16.56
CA SER A 53 -5.36 -11.29 -15.39
C SER A 53 -5.93 -12.66 -15.74
N CYS A 54 -7.00 -12.73 -16.54
CA CYS A 54 -7.58 -13.99 -17.00
C CYS A 54 -6.58 -14.85 -17.78
N ALA A 55 -5.74 -14.25 -18.63
CA ALA A 55 -4.70 -14.97 -19.36
C ALA A 55 -3.67 -15.62 -18.42
N LEU A 56 -3.37 -14.97 -17.30
CA LEU A 56 -2.42 -15.47 -16.29
C LEU A 56 -3.04 -16.52 -15.36
N LEU A 57 -4.31 -16.34 -14.99
CA LEU A 57 -5.07 -17.35 -14.26
C LEU A 57 -5.21 -18.65 -15.06
N ALA A 58 -5.36 -18.57 -16.39
CA ALA A 58 -5.46 -19.74 -17.26
C ALA A 58 -4.18 -20.61 -17.29
N VAL A 59 -3.05 -20.09 -16.81
CA VAL A 59 -1.77 -20.82 -16.68
C VAL A 59 -1.32 -20.94 -15.22
N ASP A 60 -2.24 -20.77 -14.27
CA ASP A 60 -2.01 -20.83 -12.82
C ASP A 60 -0.94 -19.82 -12.30
N ASP A 61 -0.66 -18.75 -13.05
CA ASP A 61 0.21 -17.65 -12.61
C ASP A 61 -0.60 -16.65 -11.75
N ILE A 62 -0.96 -17.10 -10.54
CA ILE A 62 -1.93 -16.44 -9.66
C ILE A 62 -1.38 -15.13 -9.05
N LYS A 63 -0.21 -15.17 -8.40
CA LYS A 63 0.25 -14.07 -7.53
C LYS A 63 1.05 -13.02 -8.29
N VAL A 64 2.19 -13.47 -8.83
CA VAL A 64 3.14 -12.63 -9.55
C VAL A 64 2.49 -12.09 -10.81
N GLY A 65 1.69 -12.91 -11.49
CA GLY A 65 0.94 -12.52 -12.66
C GLY A 65 -0.41 -11.90 -12.35
N ALA A 66 -1.42 -12.73 -12.07
CA ALA A 66 -2.82 -12.35 -12.20
C ALA A 66 -3.25 -11.23 -11.24
N LEU A 67 -2.94 -11.34 -9.94
CA LEU A 67 -3.31 -10.32 -8.95
C LEU A 67 -2.50 -9.03 -9.13
N SER A 68 -1.22 -9.14 -9.49
CA SER A 68 -0.35 -7.97 -9.71
C SER A 68 -0.82 -7.11 -10.88
N VAL A 69 -1.30 -7.75 -11.96
CA VAL A 69 -1.83 -7.05 -13.13
C VAL A 69 -3.16 -6.34 -12.81
N LEU A 70 -4.04 -6.95 -12.00
CA LEU A 70 -5.25 -6.28 -11.51
C LEU A 70 -4.91 -5.08 -10.62
N LEU A 71 -3.95 -5.24 -9.71
CA LEU A 71 -3.49 -4.16 -8.83
C LEU A 71 -2.91 -2.99 -9.65
N GLN A 72 -2.07 -3.27 -10.65
CA GLN A 72 -1.52 -2.25 -11.56
C GLN A 72 -2.63 -1.56 -12.37
N GLY A 73 -3.64 -2.33 -12.79
CA GLY A 73 -4.84 -1.84 -13.45
C GLY A 73 -5.81 -1.06 -12.55
N HIS A 74 -5.52 -0.95 -11.24
CA HIS A 74 -6.40 -0.36 -10.23
C HIS A 74 -7.78 -1.05 -10.11
N GLU A 75 -7.87 -2.34 -10.45
CA GLU A 75 -9.07 -3.17 -10.26
C GLU A 75 -9.13 -3.71 -8.82
N LEU A 76 -9.10 -2.79 -7.84
CA LEU A 76 -8.80 -3.10 -6.43
C LEU A 76 -9.84 -4.02 -5.79
N GLU A 77 -11.13 -3.79 -6.05
CA GLU A 77 -12.23 -4.60 -5.56
C GLU A 77 -12.10 -6.05 -6.04
N LEU A 78 -11.67 -6.22 -7.30
CA LEU A 78 -11.43 -7.53 -7.89
C LEU A 78 -10.18 -8.21 -7.30
N VAL A 79 -9.11 -7.46 -7.05
CA VAL A 79 -7.93 -7.98 -6.33
C VAL A 79 -8.34 -8.55 -4.97
N VAL A 80 -9.18 -7.83 -4.20
CA VAL A 80 -9.65 -8.29 -2.90
C VAL A 80 -10.54 -9.52 -3.02
N ALA A 81 -11.51 -9.50 -3.94
CA ALA A 81 -12.45 -10.62 -4.12
C ALA A 81 -11.74 -11.91 -4.58
N VAL A 82 -10.93 -11.80 -5.64
CA VAL A 82 -10.21 -12.94 -6.23
C VAL A 82 -9.08 -13.40 -5.30
N GLY A 83 -8.33 -12.47 -4.70
CA GLY A 83 -7.25 -12.80 -3.78
C GLY A 83 -7.72 -13.50 -2.51
N ARG A 84 -8.87 -13.11 -1.94
CA ARG A 84 -9.46 -13.83 -0.79
C ARG A 84 -9.93 -15.24 -1.15
N LEU A 85 -10.57 -15.39 -2.31
CA LEU A 85 -10.99 -16.70 -2.80
C LEU A 85 -9.78 -17.63 -2.94
N LEU A 86 -8.75 -17.19 -3.67
CA LEU A 86 -7.56 -17.98 -3.93
C LEU A 86 -6.73 -18.23 -2.66
N GLY A 87 -6.65 -17.26 -1.75
CA GLY A 87 -5.96 -17.41 -0.48
C GLY A 87 -6.63 -18.40 0.47
N SER A 88 -7.95 -18.58 0.36
CA SER A 88 -8.70 -19.56 1.18
C SER A 88 -8.51 -21.01 0.73
N GLU A 89 -8.07 -21.23 -0.52
CA GLU A 89 -7.85 -22.56 -1.10
C GLU A 89 -6.43 -23.10 -0.87
N VAL A 90 -5.48 -22.26 -0.39
CA VAL A 90 -4.11 -22.69 -0.12
C VAL A 90 -4.05 -23.53 1.17
N PRO A 91 -3.58 -24.79 1.13
CA PRO A 91 -3.43 -25.63 2.33
C PRO A 91 -2.42 -25.02 3.31
N GLN A 92 -2.66 -25.12 4.63
CA GLN A 92 -1.86 -24.47 5.68
C GLN A 92 -0.41 -25.02 5.86
N GLY A 93 0.14 -25.74 4.88
CA GLY A 93 1.32 -26.60 5.05
C GLY A 93 2.69 -25.97 4.79
N ASP A 94 2.80 -24.88 4.02
CA ASP A 94 4.06 -24.14 3.76
C ASP A 94 3.73 -22.92 2.87
N ASN A 95 3.54 -21.75 3.49
CA ASN A 95 2.59 -20.75 2.96
C ASN A 95 3.19 -19.47 2.39
N THR A 96 4.41 -19.47 1.83
CA THR A 96 4.96 -18.31 1.07
C THR A 96 3.92 -17.78 0.08
N ASP A 97 3.21 -18.74 -0.49
CA ASP A 97 2.17 -18.53 -1.46
C ASP A 97 0.91 -17.83 -0.92
N ALA A 98 0.45 -18.15 0.28
CA ALA A 98 -0.68 -17.46 0.88
C ALA A 98 -0.27 -16.07 1.40
N GLU A 99 0.94 -15.96 1.95
CA GLU A 99 1.50 -14.70 2.45
C GLU A 99 1.63 -13.65 1.34
N GLU A 100 2.11 -14.04 0.16
CA GLU A 100 2.21 -13.16 -1.00
C GLU A 100 0.82 -12.69 -1.49
N ILE A 101 -0.16 -13.60 -1.57
CA ILE A 101 -1.54 -13.23 -1.92
C ILE A 101 -2.09 -12.24 -0.91
N ASN A 102 -1.91 -12.50 0.38
CA ASN A 102 -2.35 -11.63 1.46
C ASN A 102 -1.69 -10.26 1.36
N CYS A 103 -0.40 -10.17 1.05
CA CYS A 103 0.30 -8.90 0.86
C CYS A 103 -0.31 -8.05 -0.27
N VAL A 104 -0.68 -8.69 -1.39
CA VAL A 104 -1.33 -8.01 -2.52
C VAL A 104 -2.75 -7.56 -2.16
N VAL A 105 -3.52 -8.42 -1.47
CA VAL A 105 -4.87 -8.09 -0.96
C VAL A 105 -4.82 -6.93 0.04
N GLU A 106 -3.88 -6.96 0.99
CA GLU A 106 -3.68 -5.89 1.97
C GLU A 106 -3.40 -4.54 1.29
N THR A 107 -2.59 -4.57 0.22
CA THR A 107 -2.28 -3.38 -0.56
C THR A 107 -3.50 -2.84 -1.31
N ALA A 108 -4.32 -3.73 -1.88
CA ALA A 108 -5.58 -3.32 -2.53
C ALA A 108 -6.59 -2.72 -1.53
N VAL A 109 -6.77 -3.35 -0.37
CA VAL A 109 -7.64 -2.81 0.71
C VAL A 109 -7.14 -1.43 1.16
N ARG A 110 -5.83 -1.26 1.34
CA ARG A 110 -5.24 0.05 1.70
C ARG A 110 -5.59 1.12 0.66
N TYR A 111 -5.44 0.84 -0.63
CA TYR A 111 -5.79 1.79 -1.68
C TYR A 111 -7.30 2.07 -1.77
N LEU A 112 -8.16 1.07 -1.52
CA LEU A 112 -9.59 1.29 -1.38
C LEU A 112 -9.92 2.19 -0.20
N THR A 113 -9.29 1.99 0.95
CA THR A 113 -9.45 2.87 2.11
C THR A 113 -9.00 4.29 1.79
N TYR A 114 -7.88 4.49 1.11
CA TYR A 114 -7.44 5.83 0.68
C TYR A 114 -8.42 6.48 -0.30
N ARG A 115 -9.03 5.70 -1.20
CA ARG A 115 -10.10 6.19 -2.06
C ARG A 115 -11.32 6.61 -1.25
N ALA A 116 -11.72 5.84 -0.24
CA ALA A 116 -12.83 6.16 0.66
C ALA A 116 -12.55 7.45 1.47
N ILE A 117 -11.35 7.60 2.03
CA ILE A 117 -10.90 8.83 2.71
C ILE A 117 -11.02 10.04 1.79
N ARG A 118 -10.51 9.93 0.55
CA ARG A 118 -10.57 11.02 -0.45
C ARG A 118 -11.98 11.42 -0.85
N LEU A 119 -12.92 10.48 -0.80
CA LEU A 119 -14.35 10.72 -1.06
C LEU A 119 -15.13 11.09 0.21
N SER A 120 -14.44 11.23 1.35
CA SER A 120 -15.03 11.51 2.67
C SER A 120 -16.06 10.46 3.11
N LEU A 121 -15.89 9.22 2.67
CA LEU A 121 -16.68 8.06 3.08
C LEU A 121 -16.04 7.41 4.31
N TRP A 122 -16.11 8.09 5.45
CA TRP A 122 -15.32 7.75 6.65
C TRP A 122 -15.70 6.40 7.26
N ASP A 123 -16.99 6.09 7.37
CA ASP A 123 -17.46 4.81 7.91
C ASP A 123 -16.97 3.64 7.05
N LEU A 124 -17.14 3.75 5.72
CA LEU A 124 -16.63 2.77 4.77
C LEU A 124 -15.11 2.63 4.86
N ALA A 125 -14.37 3.72 5.09
CA ALA A 125 -12.92 3.66 5.24
C ALA A 125 -12.50 2.83 6.47
N ILE A 126 -13.21 2.98 7.59
CA ILE A 126 -13.01 2.16 8.80
C ILE A 126 -13.43 0.71 8.54
N GLU A 127 -14.59 0.46 7.93
CA GLU A 127 -15.05 -0.88 7.59
C GLU A 127 -14.05 -1.61 6.69
N LEU A 128 -13.56 -0.96 5.63
CA LEU A 128 -12.52 -1.50 4.75
C LEU A 128 -11.25 -1.83 5.53
N ALA A 129 -10.80 -0.93 6.42
CA ALA A 129 -9.63 -1.17 7.25
C ALA A 129 -9.84 -2.38 8.17
N GLN A 130 -11.03 -2.55 8.76
CA GLN A 130 -11.39 -3.71 9.60
C GLN A 130 -11.40 -5.03 8.84
N THR A 131 -11.49 -5.02 7.50
CA THR A 131 -11.42 -6.25 6.71
C THR A 131 -10.00 -6.84 6.62
N LEU A 132 -8.98 -6.11 7.05
CA LEU A 132 -7.63 -6.64 7.23
C LEU A 132 -7.55 -7.53 8.48
N PRO A 133 -6.68 -8.55 8.51
CA PRO A 133 -6.42 -9.34 9.72
C PRO A 133 -6.01 -8.46 10.90
N GLU A 134 -6.39 -8.86 12.12
CA GLU A 134 -5.99 -8.13 13.33
C GLU A 134 -4.46 -8.11 13.44
N GLY A 135 -3.90 -6.91 13.60
CA GLY A 135 -2.46 -6.71 13.64
C GLY A 135 -2.06 -5.28 13.29
N VAL A 136 -0.76 -5.11 13.10
CA VAL A 136 -0.11 -3.80 12.91
C VAL A 136 -0.69 -3.04 11.71
N ASN A 137 -0.87 -3.71 10.57
CA ASN A 137 -1.37 -3.07 9.34
C ASN A 137 -2.80 -2.55 9.47
N GLN A 138 -3.68 -3.32 10.14
CA GLN A 138 -5.04 -2.91 10.44
C GLN A 138 -5.07 -1.69 11.36
N THR A 139 -4.29 -1.71 12.44
CA THR A 139 -4.17 -0.62 13.41
C THR A 139 -3.70 0.67 12.74
N ILE A 140 -2.60 0.61 11.99
CA ILE A 140 -2.07 1.78 11.26
C ILE A 140 -3.16 2.35 10.33
N LEU A 141 -3.82 1.50 9.53
CA LEU A 141 -4.78 1.97 8.54
C LEU A 141 -6.00 2.64 9.18
N LYS A 142 -6.51 2.11 10.30
CA LYS A 142 -7.57 2.77 11.08
C LYS A 142 -7.13 4.13 11.60
N VAL A 143 -5.89 4.23 12.10
CA VAL A 143 -5.34 5.51 12.56
C VAL A 143 -5.16 6.49 11.39
N GLU A 144 -4.68 6.04 10.24
CA GLU A 144 -4.57 6.88 9.04
C GLU A 144 -5.94 7.51 8.67
N VAL A 145 -7.04 6.76 8.78
CA VAL A 145 -8.42 7.28 8.58
C VAL A 145 -8.77 8.36 9.60
N ILE A 146 -8.54 8.12 10.90
CA ILE A 146 -8.86 9.06 11.98
C ILE A 146 -8.03 10.35 11.86
N LEU A 147 -6.73 10.23 11.57
CA LEU A 147 -5.82 11.37 11.41
C LEU A 147 -6.20 12.22 10.19
N SER A 148 -6.61 11.57 9.09
CA SER A 148 -7.03 12.23 7.85
C SER A 148 -8.37 12.94 7.95
N HIS A 149 -9.16 12.71 9.00
CA HIS A 149 -10.50 13.26 9.13
C HIS A 149 -10.50 14.79 9.34
N THR A 150 -11.23 15.49 8.48
CA THR A 150 -11.35 16.96 8.48
C THR A 150 -12.72 17.47 8.91
N GLY A 151 -13.62 16.59 9.37
CA GLY A 151 -14.97 16.93 9.79
C GLY A 151 -15.07 17.44 11.23
N THR A 152 -16.28 17.36 11.77
CA THR A 152 -16.64 17.84 13.11
C THR A 152 -16.03 16.97 14.22
N GLN A 153 -15.97 17.49 15.45
CA GLN A 153 -15.49 16.71 16.59
C GLN A 153 -16.40 15.51 16.90
N GLN A 154 -17.71 15.65 16.72
CA GLN A 154 -18.67 14.56 16.94
C GLN A 154 -18.46 13.39 15.97
N GLU A 155 -18.29 13.69 14.67
CA GLU A 155 -17.96 12.68 13.66
C GLU A 155 -16.63 12.00 13.98
N ARG A 156 -15.65 12.77 14.44
CA ARG A 156 -14.38 12.21 14.88
C ARG A 156 -14.58 11.25 16.05
N ASP A 157 -15.33 11.61 17.07
CA ASP A 157 -15.57 10.76 18.23
C ASP A 157 -16.26 9.44 17.82
N THR A 158 -17.20 9.48 16.87
CA THR A 158 -17.79 8.26 16.28
C THR A 158 -16.77 7.41 15.50
N LEU A 159 -15.74 8.03 14.90
CA LEU A 159 -14.65 7.29 14.26
C LEU A 159 -13.73 6.61 15.28
N TYR A 160 -13.49 7.21 16.45
CA TYR A 160 -12.75 6.54 17.52
C TYR A 160 -13.53 5.32 18.02
N GLU A 161 -14.84 5.46 18.25
CA GLU A 161 -15.71 4.36 18.69
C GLU A 161 -15.75 3.22 17.67
N SER A 162 -16.02 3.53 16.39
CA SER A 162 -16.07 2.52 15.32
C SER A 162 -14.73 1.84 15.10
N ALA A 163 -13.61 2.57 15.22
CA ALA A 163 -12.27 2.01 15.12
C ALA A 163 -11.81 1.24 16.37
N LYS A 164 -12.59 1.32 17.46
CA LYS A 164 -12.28 0.76 18.80
C LYS A 164 -11.04 1.38 19.46
N PHE A 165 -10.80 2.67 19.21
CA PHE A 165 -9.77 3.43 19.92
C PHE A 165 -10.35 4.14 21.15
N PRO A 166 -9.56 4.30 22.22
CA PRO A 166 -9.96 5.08 23.39
C PRO A 166 -10.10 6.56 23.01
N PRO A 167 -10.89 7.34 23.75
CA PRO A 167 -11.07 8.75 23.47
C PRO A 167 -9.73 9.52 23.54
N PRO A 168 -9.60 10.68 22.85
CA PRO A 168 -8.34 11.44 22.78
C PRO A 168 -7.72 11.82 24.13
N ALA A 169 -8.53 11.97 25.18
CA ALA A 169 -8.03 12.24 26.53
C ALA A 169 -7.24 11.05 27.12
N GLU A 170 -7.77 9.83 26.95
CA GLU A 170 -7.14 8.59 27.44
C GLU A 170 -5.97 8.14 26.56
N CYS A 171 -5.94 8.55 25.29
CA CYS A 171 -4.81 8.28 24.39
C CYS A 171 -3.50 8.82 24.98
N PHE A 172 -3.49 9.98 25.64
CA PHE A 172 -2.28 10.53 26.22
C PHE A 172 -1.67 9.60 27.28
N ASP A 173 -2.50 9.03 28.15
CA ASP A 173 -2.04 8.14 29.22
C ASP A 173 -1.56 6.78 28.68
N LYS A 174 -2.03 6.38 27.49
CA LYS A 174 -1.57 5.16 26.80
C LYS A 174 -0.30 5.33 25.97
N ALA A 175 0.21 6.56 25.83
CA ALA A 175 1.46 6.83 25.13
C ALA A 175 2.70 6.42 25.94
N VAL A 176 2.80 5.13 26.28
CA VAL A 176 3.86 4.53 27.09
C VAL A 176 4.42 3.30 26.37
N GLY A 177 5.71 3.01 26.55
CA GLY A 177 6.34 1.81 26.02
C GLY A 177 7.15 2.08 24.75
N SER A 178 6.85 1.36 23.67
CA SER A 178 7.60 1.44 22.41
C SER A 178 7.47 2.82 21.75
N VAL A 179 8.42 3.21 20.90
CA VAL A 179 8.33 4.48 20.16
C VAL A 179 7.13 4.49 19.23
N GLN A 180 6.78 3.34 18.65
CA GLN A 180 5.59 3.16 17.81
C GLN A 180 4.32 3.49 18.58
N ASP A 181 4.15 2.94 19.78
CA ASP A 181 2.97 3.18 20.63
C ASP A 181 2.93 4.64 21.11
N GLN A 182 4.08 5.18 21.52
CA GLN A 182 4.20 6.60 21.89
C GLN A 182 3.73 7.50 20.76
N VAL A 183 4.26 7.33 19.53
CA VAL A 183 3.88 8.13 18.37
C VAL A 183 2.40 7.94 18.03
N LEU A 184 1.92 6.70 17.96
CA LEU A 184 0.53 6.36 17.66
C LEU A 184 -0.44 7.07 18.61
N TYR A 185 -0.26 6.87 19.92
CA TYR A 185 -1.18 7.39 20.91
C TYR A 185 -1.04 8.90 21.11
N LEU A 186 0.17 9.48 21.00
CA LEU A 186 0.34 10.93 21.03
C LEU A 186 -0.36 11.61 19.84
N LEU A 187 -0.24 11.05 18.63
CA LEU A 187 -0.94 11.57 17.44
C LEU A 187 -2.47 11.52 17.61
N LEU A 188 -3.00 10.47 18.23
CA LEU A 188 -4.43 10.34 18.52
C LEU A 188 -4.90 11.18 19.72
N SER A 189 -3.98 11.72 20.53
CA SER A 189 -4.33 12.43 21.76
C SER A 189 -4.82 13.87 21.53
N THR A 190 -5.02 14.58 22.64
CA THR A 190 -5.23 16.04 22.64
C THR A 190 -3.97 16.84 22.27
N GLN A 191 -2.79 16.21 22.23
CA GLN A 191 -1.49 16.86 21.96
C GLN A 191 -0.74 16.19 20.79
N PRO A 192 -1.30 16.22 19.57
CA PRO A 192 -0.68 15.59 18.40
C PRO A 192 0.71 16.14 18.06
N GLN A 193 1.00 17.39 18.40
CA GLN A 193 2.29 18.05 18.17
C GLN A 193 3.42 17.25 18.82
N LYS A 194 3.23 16.76 20.05
CA LYS A 194 4.23 15.92 20.73
C LYS A 194 4.50 14.62 19.98
N GLY A 195 3.47 14.04 19.34
CA GLY A 195 3.61 12.86 18.50
C GLY A 195 4.44 13.15 17.24
N ILE A 196 4.25 14.33 16.64
CA ILE A 196 5.04 14.78 15.49
C ILE A 196 6.49 15.01 15.89
N SER A 197 6.77 15.80 16.93
CA SER A 197 8.15 16.05 17.37
C SER A 197 8.86 14.74 17.72
N ARG A 198 8.18 13.83 18.43
CA ARG A 198 8.71 12.51 18.78
C ARG A 198 9.01 11.64 17.55
N SER A 199 8.16 11.74 16.52
CA SER A 199 8.37 11.01 15.27
C SER A 199 9.58 11.52 14.48
N ILE A 200 9.80 12.84 14.45
CA ILE A 200 10.95 13.46 13.78
C ILE A 200 12.23 13.04 14.48
N GLU A 201 12.29 13.19 15.81
CA GLU A 201 13.42 12.77 16.64
C GLU A 201 13.81 11.31 16.37
N PHE A 202 12.84 10.40 16.40
CA PHE A 202 13.06 8.99 16.10
C PHE A 202 13.60 8.77 14.68
N LEU A 203 13.00 9.39 13.67
CA LEU A 203 13.42 9.20 12.27
C LEU A 203 14.84 9.73 12.02
N GLU A 204 15.19 10.87 12.61
CA GLU A 204 16.54 11.45 12.53
C GLU A 204 17.59 10.57 13.21
N GLU A 205 17.27 10.01 14.38
CA GLU A 205 18.11 9.03 15.07
C GLU A 205 18.34 7.78 14.23
N GLN A 206 17.29 7.24 13.60
CA GLN A 206 17.38 6.05 12.75
C GLN A 206 18.23 6.30 11.50
N ILE A 207 18.13 7.49 10.89
CA ILE A 207 18.94 7.86 9.73
C ILE A 207 20.40 8.08 10.13
N SER A 208 20.65 8.81 11.22
CA SER A 208 22.00 9.16 11.67
C SER A 208 22.76 7.98 12.28
N GLY A 209 22.05 7.09 12.97
CA GLY A 209 22.62 5.91 13.63
C GLY A 209 22.97 4.76 12.69
N GLY A 210 22.56 4.81 11.42
CA GLY A 210 22.91 3.83 10.38
C GLY A 210 22.29 2.43 10.53
N ASN A 211 21.57 2.16 11.62
CA ASN A 211 20.85 0.90 11.86
C ASN A 211 19.34 1.12 11.71
N LEU A 212 18.90 1.31 10.46
CA LEU A 212 17.50 1.52 10.10
C LEU A 212 16.68 0.25 10.36
N ASP A 213 15.97 0.18 11.47
CA ASP A 213 14.90 -0.79 11.61
C ASP A 213 13.76 -0.40 10.66
N ARG A 214 13.76 -1.02 9.48
CA ARG A 214 12.80 -0.75 8.42
C ARG A 214 11.36 -0.87 8.91
N SER A 215 11.06 -1.85 9.75
CA SER A 215 9.68 -2.10 10.19
C SER A 215 9.15 -0.93 11.01
N SER A 216 9.93 -0.46 11.98
CA SER A 216 9.62 0.67 12.85
C SER A 216 9.62 2.01 12.11
N VAL A 217 10.58 2.23 11.21
CA VAL A 217 10.63 3.45 10.37
C VAL A 217 9.40 3.54 9.47
N TRP A 218 9.02 2.45 8.79
CA TRP A 218 7.82 2.45 7.95
C TRP A 218 6.54 2.60 8.76
N TYR A 219 6.48 2.02 9.96
CA TYR A 219 5.36 2.22 10.89
C TYR A 219 5.17 3.70 11.21
N VAL A 220 6.23 4.35 11.72
CA VAL A 220 6.18 5.76 12.15
C VAL A 220 5.90 6.67 10.96
N LEU A 221 6.58 6.46 9.83
CA LEU A 221 6.37 7.26 8.63
C LEU A 221 4.92 7.20 8.14
N ARG A 222 4.30 6.01 8.19
CA ARG A 222 2.90 5.82 7.78
C ARG A 222 1.89 6.56 8.65
N LEU A 223 2.16 6.67 9.95
CA LEU A 223 1.30 7.45 10.83
C LEU A 223 1.41 8.95 10.54
N VAL A 224 2.63 9.45 10.36
CA VAL A 224 2.87 10.88 10.22
C VAL A 224 2.46 11.41 8.85
N GLN A 225 2.59 10.62 7.77
CA GLN A 225 2.09 11.00 6.44
C GLN A 225 0.56 11.21 6.40
N ALA A 226 -0.18 10.59 7.32
CA ALA A 226 -1.62 10.73 7.40
C ALA A 226 -2.07 12.01 8.12
N VAL A 227 -1.14 12.72 8.76
CA VAL A 227 -1.43 14.01 9.38
C VAL A 227 -1.63 15.07 8.28
N PRO A 228 -2.79 15.75 8.20
CA PRO A 228 -3.02 16.77 7.19
C PRO A 228 -2.07 17.97 7.37
N LEU A 229 -1.14 18.16 6.43
CA LEU A 229 -0.15 19.26 6.49
C LEU A 229 -0.68 20.63 6.03
N VAL A 230 -1.84 20.67 5.33
CA VAL A 230 -2.33 21.87 4.63
C VAL A 230 -3.68 22.37 5.16
N HIS A 231 -4.48 21.50 5.77
CA HIS A 231 -5.77 21.88 6.34
C HIS A 231 -5.64 22.16 7.84
N ASN A 232 -5.25 23.41 8.14
CA ASN A 232 -5.28 24.01 9.47
C ASN A 232 -6.71 24.12 10.01
N THR A 233 -7.33 23.00 10.36
CA THR A 233 -8.28 22.99 11.47
C THR A 233 -7.41 23.02 12.74
N GLY A 234 -7.69 23.92 13.68
CA GLY A 234 -6.79 24.33 14.77
C GLY A 234 -6.19 23.23 15.67
N LYS A 235 -6.53 21.95 15.45
CA LYS A 235 -5.91 20.77 16.08
C LYS A 235 -4.53 20.42 15.51
N TRP A 236 -4.31 20.63 14.21
CA TRP A 236 -3.08 20.22 13.48
C TRP A 236 -2.23 21.43 13.06
N ALA A 237 -2.08 22.42 13.94
CA ALA A 237 -1.12 23.49 13.70
C ALA A 237 0.30 22.92 13.83
N VAL A 238 0.80 22.31 12.75
CA VAL A 238 2.18 21.83 12.67
C VAL A 238 3.06 23.05 12.41
N PRO A 239 4.04 23.34 13.29
CA PRO A 239 5.02 24.40 13.06
C PRO A 239 5.68 24.25 11.68
N GLY A 240 6.03 25.38 11.05
CA GLY A 240 6.65 25.38 9.73
C GLY A 240 7.94 24.56 9.66
N GLU A 241 8.72 24.56 10.75
CA GLU A 241 9.94 23.77 10.90
C GLU A 241 9.66 22.26 10.90
N GLU A 242 8.73 21.79 11.73
CA GLU A 242 8.34 20.37 11.78
C GLU A 242 7.77 19.90 10.43
N ARG A 243 6.97 20.74 9.77
CA ARG A 243 6.45 20.44 8.42
C ARG A 243 7.59 20.31 7.40
N GLY A 244 8.58 21.19 7.45
CA GLY A 244 9.76 21.13 6.59
C GLY A 244 10.57 19.86 6.84
N ALA A 245 10.83 19.52 8.10
CA ALA A 245 11.52 18.31 8.50
C ALA A 245 10.80 17.05 8.02
N LEU A 246 9.47 16.95 8.18
CA LEU A 246 8.70 15.82 7.70
C LEU A 246 8.72 15.68 6.17
N LEU A 247 8.64 16.79 5.45
CA LEU A 247 8.75 16.78 3.98
C LEU A 247 10.15 16.31 3.55
N ALA A 248 11.21 16.78 4.21
CA ALA A 248 12.57 16.37 3.90
C ALA A 248 12.80 14.88 4.22
N LEU A 249 12.35 14.41 5.39
CA LEU A 249 12.46 13.01 5.81
C LEU A 249 11.67 12.07 4.89
N SER A 250 10.43 12.44 4.55
CA SER A 250 9.61 11.64 3.63
C SER A 250 10.20 11.60 2.22
N ALA A 251 10.76 12.71 1.73
CA ALA A 251 11.47 12.76 0.45
C ALA A 251 12.73 11.88 0.47
N TYR A 252 13.53 11.92 1.54
CA TYR A 252 14.71 11.07 1.70
C TYR A 252 14.35 9.58 1.76
N LEU A 253 13.40 9.19 2.61
CA LEU A 253 12.97 7.79 2.75
C LEU A 253 12.30 7.27 1.45
N GLY A 254 11.55 8.14 0.78
CA GLY A 254 11.01 7.88 -0.56
C GLY A 254 12.11 7.63 -1.59
N ALA A 255 13.19 8.42 -1.57
CA ALA A 255 14.35 8.25 -2.45
C ALA A 255 15.07 6.92 -2.18
N VAL A 256 15.28 6.57 -0.91
CA VAL A 256 15.87 5.29 -0.51
C VAL A 256 15.00 4.12 -1.00
N LYS A 257 13.68 4.18 -0.79
CA LYS A 257 12.76 3.14 -1.27
C LYS A 257 12.75 3.03 -2.79
N ALA A 258 12.73 4.15 -3.51
CA ALA A 258 12.78 4.18 -4.97
C ALA A 258 14.09 3.56 -5.50
N ALA A 259 15.23 3.87 -4.87
CA ALA A 259 16.51 3.26 -5.20
C ALA A 259 16.50 1.74 -4.98
N MET A 260 15.94 1.27 -3.86
CA MET A 260 15.78 -0.16 -3.58
C MET A 260 14.90 -0.88 -4.62
N LEU A 261 13.88 -0.20 -5.14
CA LEU A 261 12.99 -0.71 -6.18
C LEU A 261 13.54 -0.51 -7.61
N LYS A 262 14.79 -0.01 -7.74
CA LYS A 262 15.44 0.28 -9.03
C LYS A 262 14.73 1.36 -9.87
N TYR A 263 13.92 2.21 -9.24
CA TYR A 263 13.37 3.41 -9.86
C TYR A 263 14.40 4.54 -9.82
N THR A 264 15.51 4.39 -10.53
CA THR A 264 16.67 5.30 -10.43
C THR A 264 16.40 6.71 -10.95
N THR A 265 15.44 6.88 -11.86
CA THR A 265 15.13 8.17 -12.48
C THR A 265 14.48 9.17 -11.53
N ILE A 266 13.70 8.71 -10.53
CA ILE A 266 13.00 9.57 -9.58
C ILE A 266 13.88 9.95 -8.37
N VAL A 267 14.93 9.17 -8.07
CA VAL A 267 15.79 9.35 -6.89
C VAL A 267 16.40 10.75 -6.81
N PRO A 268 17.02 11.32 -7.87
CA PRO A 268 17.60 12.67 -7.78
C PRO A 268 16.57 13.76 -7.49
N TYR A 269 15.34 13.62 -8.03
CA TYR A 269 14.25 14.56 -7.79
C TYR A 269 13.72 14.47 -6.36
N LEU A 270 13.66 13.29 -5.77
CA LEU A 270 13.25 13.15 -4.37
C LEU A 270 14.34 13.73 -3.44
N LEU A 271 15.61 13.47 -3.72
CA LEU A 271 16.72 14.01 -2.92
C LEU A 271 16.84 15.54 -3.02
N SER A 272 16.38 16.19 -4.09
CA SER A 272 16.38 17.65 -4.16
C SER A 272 15.38 18.29 -3.18
N HIS A 273 14.31 17.57 -2.81
CA HIS A 273 13.30 17.99 -1.84
C HIS A 273 13.65 17.60 -0.39
N ALA A 274 14.72 16.82 -0.20
CA ALA A 274 15.23 16.41 1.10
C ALA A 274 16.27 17.39 1.69
N ARG A 275 16.30 18.64 1.19
CA ARG A 275 17.28 19.68 1.54
C ARG A 275 16.68 20.76 2.42
#